data_AF-A0A0E4H6J9-F1
#
_entry.id   AF-A0A0E4H6J9-F1
#
_cell.length_a   1.000
_cell.length_b   1.000
_cell.length_c   1.000
_cell.angle_alpha   90.00
_cell.angle_beta   90.00
_cell.angle_gamma   90.00
#
_symmetry.space_group_name_H-M   'P 1'
#
loop_
_entity.id
_entity.type
_entity.pdbx_description
1 polymer ?
#
loop_
_entity_poly.entity_id
_entity_poly.type
_entity_poly.pdbx_seq_one_letter_code
_entity_poly.pdbx_strand_id
1 'polypeptide(L)'
;MAVNIEVSIAWMTSRAGKVPYSMGYRNGPGSYDCSSSVYYALMSAGAITAGWAVNTEYQHDWLIKNGYKLIAENKDWDAKRGDVFIFKVSLN
;
A
#
# COMPACT_ATOMS: atom_id res chain seq x y z
N MET A 1 13.01 11.74 -1.05
CA MET A 1 11.87 12.53 -0.55
C MET A 1 11.08 11.65 0.39
N ALA A 2 10.65 12.16 1.54
CA ALA A 2 9.84 11.39 2.47
C ALA A 2 8.37 11.37 2.00
N VAL A 3 7.71 10.21 2.11
CA VAL A 3 6.30 10.07 1.79
C VAL A 3 5.44 10.84 2.80
N ASN A 4 4.46 11.63 2.33
CA ASN A 4 3.51 12.30 3.20
C ASN A 4 2.35 11.36 3.59
N ILE A 5 2.43 10.76 4.77
CA ILE A 5 1.43 9.81 5.27
C ILE A 5 0.01 10.38 5.32
N GLU A 6 -0.16 11.66 5.66
CA GLU A 6 -1.50 12.25 5.75
C GLU A 6 -2.16 12.37 4.37
N VAL A 7 -1.38 12.64 3.33
CA VAL A 7 -1.86 12.64 1.94
C VAL A 7 -2.26 11.23 1.50
N SER A 8 -1.47 10.21 1.83
CA SER A 8 -1.78 8.83 1.45
C SER A 8 -3.03 8.31 2.15
N ILE A 9 -3.19 8.63 3.43
CA ILE A 9 -4.38 8.27 4.21
C ILE A 9 -5.60 9.02 3.66
N ALA A 10 -5.49 10.32 3.38
CA ALA A 10 -6.59 11.07 2.78
C ALA A 10 -7.02 10.49 1.43
N TRP A 11 -6.06 10.06 0.60
CA TRP A 11 -6.33 9.39 -0.69
C TRP A 11 -7.11 8.09 -0.52
N MET A 12 -6.72 7.26 0.47
CA MET A 12 -7.41 6.01 0.81
C MET A 12 -8.82 6.29 1.33
N THR A 13 -8.94 7.17 2.34
CA THR A 13 -10.21 7.50 2.98
C THR A 13 -11.21 8.10 2.00
N SER A 14 -10.77 8.91 1.03
CA SER A 14 -11.68 9.52 0.06
C SER A 14 -12.37 8.49 -0.85
N ARG A 15 -11.82 7.28 -0.97
CA ARG A 15 -12.26 6.17 -1.83
C ARG A 15 -13.00 5.07 -1.07
N ALA A 16 -12.92 5.06 0.26
CA ALA A 16 -13.63 4.11 1.11
C ALA A 16 -15.13 4.12 0.81
N GLY A 17 -15.70 2.95 0.49
CA GLY A 17 -17.10 2.77 0.13
C GLY A 17 -17.52 3.32 -1.24
N LYS A 18 -16.58 3.88 -2.03
CA LYS A 18 -16.89 4.51 -3.33
C LYS A 18 -16.21 3.83 -4.52
N VAL A 19 -15.05 3.22 -4.30
CA VAL A 19 -14.28 2.55 -5.35
C VAL A 19 -14.25 1.04 -5.09
N PRO A 20 -14.72 0.20 -6.02
CA PRO A 20 -14.76 -1.25 -5.84
C PRO A 20 -13.38 -1.92 -5.92
N TYR A 21 -13.31 -3.12 -5.34
CA TYR A 21 -12.15 -4.00 -5.40
C TYR A 21 -12.11 -4.76 -6.75
N SER A 22 -10.94 -4.83 -7.39
CA SER A 22 -10.72 -5.70 -8.57
C SER A 22 -9.25 -6.05 -8.78
N MET A 23 -8.94 -7.35 -8.88
CA MET A 23 -7.61 -7.82 -9.27
C MET A 23 -7.35 -7.69 -10.79
N GLY A 24 -8.40 -7.74 -11.61
CA GLY A 24 -8.29 -7.59 -13.07
C GLY A 24 -8.17 -6.13 -13.52
N TYR A 25 -8.88 -5.22 -12.84
CA TYR A 25 -8.89 -3.79 -13.15
C TYR A 25 -8.28 -2.98 -12.01
N ARG A 26 -7.00 -3.24 -11.72
CA ARG A 26 -6.35 -2.75 -10.49
C ARG A 26 -5.64 -1.40 -10.61
N ASN A 27 -5.65 -0.77 -11.78
CA ASN A 27 -4.85 0.44 -12.05
C ASN A 27 -5.63 1.76 -11.93
N GLY A 28 -6.87 1.70 -11.42
CA GLY A 28 -7.72 2.88 -11.24
C GLY A 28 -8.27 3.50 -12.53
N PRO A 29 -9.02 4.61 -12.40
CA PRO A 29 -9.58 5.11 -11.14
C PRO A 29 -10.86 4.36 -10.71
N GLY A 30 -11.42 3.50 -11.58
CA GLY A 30 -12.69 2.81 -11.34
C GLY A 30 -12.60 1.63 -10.37
N SER A 31 -11.42 1.07 -10.15
CA SER A 31 -11.19 -0.01 -9.18
C SER A 31 -9.71 -0.18 -8.87
N TYR A 32 -9.41 -0.82 -7.74
CA TYR A 32 -8.06 -1.15 -7.28
C TYR A 32 -8.10 -2.51 -6.58
N ASP A 33 -6.97 -3.18 -6.43
CA ASP A 33 -6.84 -4.28 -5.46
C ASP A 33 -6.10 -3.80 -4.21
N CYS A 34 -5.82 -4.72 -3.27
CA CYS A 34 -5.23 -4.35 -1.98
C CYS A 34 -3.85 -3.70 -2.13
N SER A 35 -2.97 -4.29 -2.94
CA SER A 35 -1.59 -3.80 -3.13
C SER A 35 -1.55 -2.59 -4.06
N SER A 36 -2.38 -2.52 -5.10
CA SER A 36 -2.43 -1.36 -5.98
C SER A 36 -3.03 -0.15 -5.26
N SER A 37 -4.01 -0.34 -4.37
CA SER A 37 -4.53 0.75 -3.53
C SER A 37 -3.42 1.37 -2.69
N VAL A 38 -2.59 0.55 -2.03
CA VAL A 38 -1.44 1.03 -1.24
C VAL A 38 -0.42 1.74 -2.13
N TYR A 39 -0.10 1.16 -3.28
CA TYR A 39 0.81 1.77 -4.25
C TYR A 39 0.34 3.18 -4.67
N TYR A 40 -0.89 3.32 -5.18
CA TYR A 40 -1.38 4.60 -5.69
C TYR A 40 -1.61 5.64 -4.58
N ALA A 41 -2.02 5.20 -3.38
CA ALA A 41 -2.10 6.09 -2.22
C ALA A 41 -0.74 6.71 -1.90
N LEU A 42 0.31 5.88 -1.81
CA LEU A 42 1.65 6.34 -1.49
C LEU A 42 2.30 7.12 -2.64
N MET A 43 2.04 6.75 -3.90
CA MET A 43 2.45 7.53 -5.07
C MET A 43 1.86 8.94 -5.05
N SER A 44 0.57 9.07 -4.67
CA SER A 44 -0.06 10.40 -4.52
C SER A 44 0.58 11.25 -3.41
N ALA A 45 1.30 10.60 -2.49
CA ALA A 45 1.99 11.20 -1.35
C ALA A 45 3.52 11.36 -1.56
N GLY A 46 4.02 11.16 -2.78
CA GLY A 46 5.42 11.39 -3.14
C GLY A 46 6.33 10.16 -3.03
N ALA A 47 5.76 8.95 -2.98
CA ALA A 47 6.55 7.73 -3.10
C ALA A 47 7.28 7.64 -4.45
N ILE A 48 8.42 6.95 -4.46
CA ILE A 48 9.14 6.66 -5.69
C ILE A 48 8.38 5.62 -6.52
N THR A 49 8.34 5.84 -7.84
CA THR A 49 7.69 4.91 -8.77
C THR A 49 8.42 3.57 -8.82
N ALA A 50 7.65 2.49 -8.88
CA ALA A 50 8.18 1.16 -9.22
C ALA A 50 8.10 0.87 -10.74
N GLY A 51 7.54 1.80 -11.53
CA GLY A 51 7.21 1.61 -12.95
C GLY A 51 5.88 0.89 -13.20
N TRP A 52 5.31 0.24 -12.18
CA TRP A 52 4.04 -0.49 -12.23
C TRP A 52 3.39 -0.53 -10.85
N ALA A 53 2.08 -0.80 -10.79
CA ALA A 53 1.39 -0.98 -9.52
C ALA A 53 1.83 -2.30 -8.86
N VAL A 54 2.75 -2.22 -7.90
CA VAL A 54 3.35 -3.39 -7.24
C VAL A 54 2.27 -4.34 -6.69
N ASN A 55 2.55 -5.63 -6.73
CA ASN A 55 1.74 -6.65 -6.08
C ASN A 55 2.26 -6.93 -4.67
N THR A 56 1.53 -7.74 -3.90
CA THR A 56 1.88 -8.07 -2.51
C THR A 56 3.28 -8.67 -2.35
N GLU A 57 3.76 -9.47 -3.31
CA GLU A 57 5.08 -10.12 -3.26
C GLU A 57 6.23 -9.11 -3.32
N TYR A 58 6.08 -8.03 -4.09
CA TYR A 58 7.12 -6.98 -4.22
C TYR A 58 6.85 -5.75 -3.35
N GLN A 59 5.72 -5.71 -2.65
CA GLN A 59 5.30 -4.55 -1.85
C GLN A 59 6.31 -4.24 -0.74
N HIS A 60 6.82 -5.27 -0.05
CA HIS A 60 7.75 -5.11 1.05
C HIS A 60 9.03 -4.39 0.63
N ASP A 61 9.70 -4.90 -0.40
CA ASP A 61 10.95 -4.32 -0.92
C ASP A 61 10.74 -2.89 -1.42
N TRP A 62 9.60 -2.62 -2.06
CA TRP A 62 9.28 -1.28 -2.54
C TRP A 62 9.01 -0.30 -1.38
N LEU A 63 8.38 -0.74 -0.29
CA LEU A 63 8.19 0.08 0.90
C LEU A 63 9.53 0.46 1.54
N ILE A 64 10.48 -0.49 1.67
CA ILE A 64 11.82 -0.22 2.19
C ILE A 64 12.52 0.88 1.36
N LYS A 65 12.44 0.80 0.03
CA LYS A 65 13.01 1.84 -0.86
C LYS A 65 12.34 3.22 -0.69
N ASN A 66 11.14 3.26 -0.14
CA ASN A 66 10.41 4.49 0.21
C ASN A 66 10.65 4.95 1.66
N GLY A 67 11.57 4.32 2.39
CA GLY A 67 11.94 4.71 3.76
C GLY A 67 11.09 4.06 4.86
N TYR A 68 10.24 3.09 4.52
CA TYR A 68 9.58 2.26 5.52
C TYR A 68 10.56 1.25 6.13
N LYS A 69 10.22 0.74 7.32
CA LYS A 69 10.96 -0.30 8.01
C LYS A 69 10.03 -1.42 8.46
N LEU A 70 10.54 -2.65 8.47
CA LEU A 70 9.85 -3.78 9.09
C LEU A 70 9.87 -3.61 10.61
N ILE A 71 8.71 -3.46 11.22
CA ILE A 71 8.59 -3.31 12.69
C ILE A 71 8.16 -4.60 13.39
N ALA A 72 7.44 -5.48 12.69
CA ALA A 72 6.98 -6.76 13.19
C ALA A 72 6.71 -7.72 12.02
N GLU A 73 6.98 -9.01 12.26
CA GLU A 73 6.70 -10.11 11.36
C GLU A 73 6.33 -11.31 12.23
N ASN A 74 5.16 -11.89 11.98
CA ASN A 74 4.60 -13.03 12.74
C ASN A 74 4.68 -12.87 14.27
N LYS A 75 4.46 -11.64 14.74
CA LYS A 75 4.46 -11.27 16.17
C LYS A 75 3.53 -10.08 16.37
N ASP A 76 3.08 -9.87 17.60
CA ASP A 76 2.28 -8.70 17.97
C ASP A 76 3.08 -7.39 17.84
N TRP A 77 2.36 -6.28 17.64
CA TRP A 77 2.95 -4.94 17.61
C TRP A 77 1.92 -3.87 18.00
N ASP A 78 2.42 -2.73 18.47
CA ASP A 78 1.61 -1.54 18.70
C ASP A 78 1.45 -0.76 17.39
N ALA A 79 0.31 -0.93 16.72
CA ALA A 79 0.03 -0.29 15.45
C ALA A 79 0.04 1.24 15.56
N LYS A 80 0.76 1.88 14.64
CA LYS A 80 0.85 3.34 14.52
C LYS A 80 0.18 3.80 13.23
N ARG A 81 -0.31 5.04 13.26
CA ARG A 81 -0.84 5.69 12.06
C ARG A 81 0.26 5.72 11.00
N GLY A 82 -0.08 5.25 9.80
CA GLY A 82 0.86 5.14 8.68
C GLY A 82 1.54 3.78 8.53
N ASP A 83 1.33 2.85 9.47
CA ASP A 83 1.78 1.47 9.30
C ASP A 83 1.07 0.81 8.11
N VAL A 84 1.80 -0.06 7.41
CA VAL A 84 1.29 -0.84 6.28
C VAL A 84 1.32 -2.32 6.65
N PHE A 85 0.16 -2.96 6.55
CA PHE A 85 -0.01 -4.38 6.83
C PHE A 85 0.07 -5.18 5.54
N ILE A 86 0.92 -6.20 5.51
CA ILE A 86 1.06 -7.12 4.40
C ILE A 86 0.72 -8.51 4.91
N PHE A 87 -0.35 -9.10 4.36
CA PHE A 87 -0.74 -10.48 4.64
C PHE A 87 -0.38 -11.34 3.44
N LYS A 88 0.45 -12.36 3.67
CA LYS A 88 0.75 -13.41 2.72
C LYS A 88 0.31 -14.74 3.32
N VAL A 89 -0.47 -15.51 2.57
CA VAL A 89 -0.79 -16.89 2.91
C VAL A 89 0.21 -17.77 2.18
N SER A 90 1.11 -18.41 2.92
CA SER A 90 1.91 -19.51 2.40
C SER A 90 1.09 -20.79 2.55
N LEU A 91 0.75 -21.43 1.43
CA LEU A 91 0.20 -22.78 1.45
C LEU A 91 1.37 -23.73 1.70
N ASN A 92 1.28 -24.51 2.78
CA ASN A 92 2.17 -25.63 3.06
C ASN A 92 1.81 -26.84 2.18
#